data_AF-A0A8X6VBW3-F1
#
_entry.id   AF-A0A8X6VBW3-F1
#
_cell.length_a   1.000
_cell.length_b   1.000
_cell.length_c   1.000
_cell.angle_alpha   90.00
_cell.angle_beta   90.00
_cell.angle_gamma   90.00
#
_symmetry.space_group_name_H-M   'P 1'
#
loop_
_entity.id
_entity.type
_entity.pdbx_description
1 polymer ?
#
loop_
_entity_poly.entity_id
_entity_poly.type
_entity_poly.pdbx_seq_one_letter_code
_entity_poly.pdbx_strand_id
1 'polypeptide(L)'
;MERFRTPFTLIDNSHSQRRRTVRTEEAIATVERSIKEDRNESIPPRAQELDLCPSTLWKILRKDLGLRAYKIQLVQELKPNDHQARRRFVEWAQNEIAVVPYFYKRILFSDEAHFLLNGYVNKQNCRI
;
A
#
# COMPACT_ATOMS: atom_id res chain seq x y z
N MET A 1 -21.89 28.67 -31.85
CA MET A 1 -23.22 28.28 -32.38
C MET A 1 -23.18 27.15 -33.42
N GLU A 2 -22.01 26.72 -33.93
CA GLU A 2 -21.94 25.68 -34.97
C GLU A 2 -22.25 24.25 -34.53
N ARG A 3 -22.13 23.92 -33.23
CA ARG A 3 -22.34 22.56 -32.70
C ARG A 3 -23.76 22.00 -32.95
N PHE A 4 -24.76 22.87 -33.11
CA PHE A 4 -26.15 22.45 -33.35
C PHE A 4 -26.49 22.20 -34.81
N ARG A 5 -25.65 22.61 -35.77
CA ARG A 5 -25.98 22.55 -37.20
C ARG A 5 -25.60 21.23 -37.88
N THR A 6 -24.74 20.43 -37.25
CA THR A 6 -24.16 19.24 -37.88
C THR A 6 -24.63 17.93 -37.22
N PRO A 7 -24.36 17.64 -35.93
CA PRO A 7 -24.78 16.38 -35.31
C PRO A 7 -26.08 16.45 -34.50
N PHE A 8 -26.69 17.64 -34.31
CA PHE A 8 -27.83 17.87 -33.40
C PHE A 8 -27.64 17.38 -31.95
N THR A 9 -26.38 17.21 -31.50
CA THR A 9 -26.07 16.74 -30.14
C THR A 9 -25.26 17.77 -29.37
N LEU A 10 -25.48 17.80 -28.05
CA LEU A 10 -24.70 18.58 -27.07
C LEU A 10 -23.45 17.81 -26.59
N ILE A 11 -23.12 16.68 -27.22
CA ILE A 11 -22.01 15.83 -26.81
C ILE A 11 -20.70 16.51 -27.24
N ASP A 12 -19.77 16.68 -26.29
CA ASP A 12 -18.45 17.22 -26.59
C ASP A 12 -17.69 16.33 -27.57
N ASN A 13 -17.02 16.95 -28.54
CA ASN A 13 -16.17 16.24 -29.49
C ASN A 13 -15.04 15.51 -28.74
N SER A 14 -14.72 14.29 -29.17
CA SER A 14 -13.56 13.59 -28.62
C SER A 14 -12.29 14.38 -28.92
N HIS A 15 -11.67 14.93 -27.88
CA HIS A 15 -10.38 15.60 -28.02
C HIS A 15 -9.28 14.57 -28.32
N SER A 16 -8.41 14.89 -29.27
CA SER A 16 -7.18 14.13 -29.51
C SER A 16 -6.38 14.05 -28.20
N GLN A 17 -6.12 12.83 -27.72
CA GLN A 17 -5.31 12.66 -26.53
C GLN A 17 -3.87 13.08 -26.81
N ARG A 18 -3.34 13.97 -25.97
CA ARG A 18 -1.94 14.35 -26.01
C ARG A 18 -1.08 13.10 -25.80
N ARG A 19 -0.21 12.79 -26.76
CA ARG A 19 0.72 11.65 -26.66
C ARG A 19 1.61 11.82 -25.42
N ARG A 20 1.76 10.73 -24.65
CA ARG A 20 2.70 10.69 -23.52
C ARG A 20 4.10 10.50 -24.09
N THR A 21 4.99 11.45 -23.85
CA THR A 21 6.36 11.42 -24.39
C THR A 21 7.35 10.67 -23.50
N VAL A 22 7.19 10.77 -22.17
CA VAL A 22 8.16 10.20 -21.20
C VAL A 22 7.66 8.90 -20.55
N ARG A 23 6.34 8.68 -20.50
CA ARG A 23 5.75 7.46 -19.93
C ARG A 23 5.54 6.42 -21.03
N THR A 24 6.64 5.92 -21.57
CA THR A 24 6.67 4.81 -22.52
C THR A 24 6.48 3.48 -21.78
N GLU A 25 6.08 2.43 -22.50
CA GLU A 25 5.92 1.09 -21.92
C GLU A 25 7.25 0.56 -21.39
N GLU A 26 8.36 0.86 -22.07
CA GLU A 26 9.71 0.52 -21.62
C GLU A 26 10.05 1.18 -20.29
N ALA A 27 9.78 2.48 -20.12
CA ALA A 27 10.04 3.18 -18.87
C ALA A 27 9.18 2.60 -17.72
N ILE A 28 7.93 2.23 -17.99
CA ILE A 28 7.05 1.59 -17.01
C ILE A 28 7.62 0.22 -16.60
N ALA A 29 8.06 -0.60 -17.55
CA ALA A 29 8.64 -1.90 -17.28
C ALA A 29 9.95 -1.82 -16.48
N THR A 30 10.80 -0.83 -16.78
CA THR A 30 12.04 -0.58 -16.02
C THR A 30 11.73 -0.17 -14.58
N VAL A 31 10.78 0.74 -14.38
CA VAL A 31 10.31 1.13 -13.04
C VAL A 31 9.75 -0.08 -12.29
N GLU A 32 8.94 -0.91 -12.95
CA GLU A 32 8.36 -2.12 -12.33
C GLU A 32 9.45 -3.11 -11.88
N ARG A 33 10.49 -3.30 -12.69
CA ARG A 33 11.62 -4.18 -12.35
C ARG A 33 12.38 -3.66 -11.14
N SER A 34 12.73 -2.38 -11.14
CA SER A 34 13.40 -1.73 -10.01
C SER A 34 12.59 -1.90 -8.71
N ILE A 35 11.25 -1.89 -8.76
CA ILE A 35 10.38 -2.09 -7.56
C ILE A 35 10.39 -3.53 -7.07
N LYS A 36 10.55 -4.50 -7.99
CA LYS A 36 10.69 -5.91 -7.63
C LYS A 36 12.04 -6.19 -6.98
N GLU A 37 13.08 -5.47 -7.39
CA GLU A 37 14.44 -5.60 -6.83
C GLU A 37 14.53 -4.99 -5.43
N ASP A 38 14.10 -3.73 -5.26
CA ASP A 38 13.98 -3.09 -3.96
C ASP A 38 12.64 -2.36 -3.85
N ARG A 39 11.87 -2.68 -2.81
CA ARG A 39 10.56 -2.06 -2.55
C ARG A 39 10.66 -0.85 -1.63
N ASN A 40 11.73 -0.76 -0.84
CA ASN A 40 11.84 0.19 0.27
C ASN A 40 12.52 1.49 -0.13
N GLU A 41 13.09 1.53 -1.33
CA GLU A 41 13.74 2.72 -1.85
C GLU A 41 12.73 3.86 -2.08
N SER A 42 13.14 5.06 -1.70
CA SER A 42 12.30 6.25 -1.88
C SER A 42 12.30 6.74 -3.33
N ILE A 43 11.33 7.60 -3.67
CA ILE A 43 11.16 8.13 -5.02
C ILE A 43 12.38 8.93 -5.52
N PRO A 44 13.01 9.84 -4.74
CA PRO A 44 14.09 10.67 -5.28
C PRO A 44 15.36 9.89 -5.71
N PRO A 45 15.94 8.99 -4.89
CA PRO A 45 17.07 8.16 -5.28
C PRO A 45 16.76 7.31 -6.51
N ARG A 46 15.61 6.64 -6.51
CA ARG A 46 15.16 5.82 -7.64
C ARG A 46 14.98 6.62 -8.93
N ALA A 47 14.46 7.83 -8.82
CA ALA A 47 14.30 8.71 -9.97
C ALA A 47 15.66 9.08 -10.56
N GLN A 48 16.67 9.30 -9.72
CA GLN A 48 18.04 9.57 -10.14
C GLN A 48 18.69 8.34 -10.79
N GLU A 49 18.50 7.13 -10.23
CA GLU A 49 19.02 5.88 -10.81
C GLU A 49 18.42 5.58 -12.19
N LEU A 50 17.12 5.84 -12.35
CA LEU A 50 16.38 5.57 -13.58
C LEU A 50 16.44 6.72 -14.60
N ASP A 51 17.17 7.80 -14.31
CA ASP A 51 17.22 9.04 -15.10
C ASP A 51 15.82 9.61 -15.44
N LEU A 52 14.94 9.59 -14.44
CA LEU A 52 13.58 10.10 -14.52
C LEU A 52 13.40 11.32 -13.63
N CYS A 53 12.53 12.23 -14.05
CA CYS A 53 12.02 13.24 -13.14
C CYS A 53 11.18 12.56 -12.03
N PRO A 54 11.34 12.94 -10.74
CA PRO A 54 10.53 12.38 -9.63
C PRO A 54 9.02 12.45 -9.88
N SER A 55 8.54 13.51 -10.55
CA SER A 55 7.13 13.67 -10.89
C SER A 55 6.64 12.65 -11.92
N THR A 56 7.51 12.22 -12.83
CA THR A 56 7.22 11.18 -13.83
C THR A 56 7.17 9.83 -13.16
N LEU A 57 8.18 9.51 -12.33
CA LEU A 57 8.20 8.28 -11.54
C LEU A 57 6.94 8.16 -10.68
N TRP A 58 6.57 9.22 -9.96
CA TRP A 58 5.34 9.23 -9.16
C TRP A 58 4.07 8.98 -10.00
N LYS A 59 3.98 9.54 -11.21
CA LYS A 59 2.86 9.27 -12.11
C LYS A 59 2.85 7.80 -12.54
N ILE A 60 3.99 7.22 -12.90
CA ILE A 60 4.10 5.79 -13.27
C ILE A 60 3.62 4.92 -12.10
N LEU A 61 4.17 5.14 -10.91
CA LEU A 61 3.79 4.41 -9.68
C LEU A 61 2.27 4.48 -9.43
N ARG A 62 1.69 5.68 -9.47
CA ARG A 62 0.29 5.91 -9.07
C ARG A 62 -0.73 5.51 -10.13
N LYS A 63 -0.48 5.83 -11.40
CA LYS A 63 -1.47 5.76 -12.48
C LYS A 63 -1.26 4.57 -13.42
N ASP A 64 -0.03 4.08 -13.62
CA ASP A 64 0.21 2.90 -14.47
C ASP A 64 0.32 1.64 -13.62
N LEU A 65 1.07 1.67 -12.51
CA LEU A 65 1.26 0.50 -11.62
C LEU A 65 0.24 0.40 -10.49
N GLY A 66 -0.57 1.45 -10.26
CA GLY A 66 -1.61 1.46 -9.23
C GLY A 66 -1.09 1.38 -7.79
N LEU A 67 0.20 1.63 -7.57
CA LEU A 67 0.84 1.55 -6.26
C LEU A 67 0.44 2.73 -5.37
N ARG A 68 0.37 2.45 -4.07
CA ARG A 68 0.05 3.43 -3.03
C ARG A 68 1.18 3.44 -2.00
N ALA A 69 1.43 4.62 -1.45
CA ALA A 69 2.35 4.77 -0.32
C ALA A 69 1.95 3.82 0.81
N TYR A 70 2.94 3.11 1.33
CA TYR A 70 2.79 2.12 2.37
C TYR A 70 2.44 2.82 3.68
N LYS A 71 1.43 2.31 4.40
CA LYS A 71 1.08 2.82 5.73
C LYS A 71 1.95 2.11 6.75
N ILE A 72 2.72 2.86 7.53
CA ILE A 72 3.62 2.28 8.52
C ILE A 72 2.80 1.48 9.55
N GLN A 73 3.15 0.20 9.70
CA GLN A 73 2.62 -0.66 10.74
C GLN A 73 3.65 -0.75 11.85
N LEU A 74 3.29 -0.26 13.03
CA LEU A 74 4.13 -0.37 14.23
C LEU A 74 3.72 -1.64 14.95
N VAL A 75 4.46 -2.71 14.69
CA VAL A 75 4.27 -4.04 15.28
C VAL A 75 5.39 -4.31 16.28
N GLN A 76 5.10 -5.17 17.26
CA GLN A 76 6.14 -5.65 18.17
C GLN A 76 7.10 -6.56 17.41
N GLU A 77 8.39 -6.36 17.59
CA GLU A 77 9.42 -7.26 17.05
C GLU A 77 9.29 -8.64 17.70
N LEU A 78 9.25 -9.68 16.86
CA LEU A 78 9.20 -11.07 17.30
C LEU A 78 10.60 -11.62 17.41
N LYS A 79 10.97 -12.12 18.59
CA LYS A 79 12.22 -12.84 18.79
C LYS A 79 12.07 -14.29 18.33
N PRO A 80 13.18 -14.99 18.00
CA PRO A 80 13.15 -16.39 17.57
C PRO A 80 12.33 -17.31 18.50
N ASN A 81 12.44 -17.11 19.82
CA ASN A 81 11.69 -17.89 20.80
C ASN A 81 10.18 -17.60 20.79
N ASP A 82 9.78 -16.36 20.48
CA ASP A 82 8.38 -15.96 20.43
C ASP A 82 7.64 -16.70 19.32
N HIS A 83 8.31 -16.98 18.20
CA HIS A 83 7.72 -17.76 17.10
C HIS A 83 7.31 -19.16 17.57
N GLN A 84 8.16 -19.84 18.35
CA GLN A 84 7.86 -21.17 18.87
C GLN A 84 6.76 -21.12 19.93
N ALA A 85 6.83 -20.17 20.87
CA ALA A 85 5.83 -20.00 21.91
C ALA A 85 4.44 -19.72 21.32
N ARG A 86 4.36 -18.82 20.33
CA ARG A 86 3.11 -18.50 19.64
C ARG A 86 2.55 -19.69 18.88
N ARG A 87 3.39 -20.48 18.21
CA ARG A 87 2.92 -21.69 17.50
C ARG A 87 2.31 -22.70 18.47
N ARG A 88 3.02 -23.02 19.56
CA ARG A 88 2.54 -23.95 20.59
C ARG A 88 1.20 -23.49 21.19
N PHE A 89 1.07 -22.20 21.47
CA PHE A 89 -0.18 -21.64 21.97
C PHE A 89 -1.33 -21.82 20.98
N VAL A 90 -1.10 -21.53 19.69
CA VAL A 90 -2.13 -21.68 18.65
C VAL A 90 -2.55 -23.14 18.49
N GLU A 91 -1.59 -24.07 18.46
CA GLU A 91 -1.86 -25.52 18.37
C GLU A 91 -2.68 -26.00 19.57
N TRP A 92 -2.30 -25.60 20.79
CA TRP A 92 -3.08 -25.90 21.99
C TRP A 92 -4.50 -25.31 21.92
N ALA A 93 -4.63 -24.03 21.58
CA ALA A 93 -5.93 -23.36 21.54
C ALA A 93 -6.86 -23.99 20.49
N GLN A 94 -6.32 -24.41 19.34
CA GLN A 94 -7.10 -25.12 18.32
C GLN A 94 -7.65 -26.46 18.84
N ASN A 95 -6.83 -27.23 19.56
CA ASN A 95 -7.26 -28.49 20.15
C ASN A 95 -8.37 -28.28 21.19
N GLU A 96 -8.22 -27.28 22.08
CA GLU A 96 -9.24 -26.97 23.08
C GLU A 96 -10.56 -26.52 22.45
N ILE A 97 -10.51 -25.71 21.39
CA ILE A 97 -11.71 -25.28 20.65
C ILE A 97 -12.42 -26.47 20.00
N ALA A 98 -11.68 -27.47 19.52
CA ALA A 98 -12.25 -28.67 18.89
C ALA A 98 -12.87 -29.63 19.92
N VAL A 99 -12.28 -29.74 21.11
CA VAL A 99 -12.69 -30.69 22.15
C VAL A 99 -13.82 -30.14 23.02
N VAL A 100 -13.76 -28.85 23.38
CA VAL A 100 -14.69 -28.24 24.33
C VAL A 100 -15.71 -27.36 23.59
N PRO A 101 -17.01 -27.74 23.58
CA PRO A 101 -18.05 -26.90 23.01
C PRO A 101 -18.07 -25.52 23.65
N TYR A 102 -18.14 -24.48 22.80
CA TYR A 102 -18.18 -23.08 23.23
C TYR A 102 -16.98 -22.63 24.08
N PHE A 103 -15.79 -23.22 23.90
CA PHE A 103 -14.56 -22.87 24.64
C PHE A 103 -14.28 -21.37 24.69
N TYR A 104 -14.49 -20.66 23.58
CA TYR A 104 -14.28 -19.21 23.48
C TYR A 104 -15.11 -18.38 24.49
N LYS A 105 -16.24 -18.90 24.98
CA LYS A 105 -17.06 -18.22 26.02
C LYS A 105 -16.46 -18.34 27.42
N ARG A 106 -15.51 -19.23 27.62
CA ARG A 106 -14.83 -19.45 28.91
C ARG A 106 -13.59 -18.57 29.08
N ILE A 107 -13.17 -17.89 28.01
CA ILE A 107 -11.97 -17.06 28.02
C ILE A 107 -12.39 -15.61 28.20
N LEU A 108 -11.81 -14.95 29.19
CA LEU A 108 -11.89 -13.51 29.36
C LEU A 108 -10.48 -12.92 29.23
N PHE A 109 -10.30 -12.03 28.26
CA PHE A 109 -9.06 -11.29 28.09
C PHE A 109 -9.22 -9.88 28.68
N SER A 110 -8.18 -9.41 29.34
CA SER A 110 -8.00 -8.02 29.75
C SER A 110 -6.68 -7.51 29.19
N ASP A 111 -6.64 -6.24 28.77
CA ASP A 111 -5.39 -5.55 28.46
C ASP A 111 -5.29 -4.25 29.26
N GLU A 112 -4.08 -3.69 29.27
CA GLU A 112 -3.82 -2.36 29.78
C GLU A 112 -3.27 -1.49 28.64
N ALA A 113 -3.89 -0.34 28.43
CA ALA A 113 -3.50 0.62 27.41
C ALA A 113 -3.01 1.92 28.05
N HIS A 114 -1.83 2.38 27.63
CA HIS A 114 -1.26 3.65 28.06
C HIS A 114 -1.63 4.76 27.08
N PHE A 115 -2.21 5.85 27.58
CA PHE A 115 -2.50 7.05 26.79
C PHE A 115 -1.55 8.18 27.15
N LEU A 116 -0.74 8.61 26.18
CA LEU A 116 0.24 9.69 26.34
C LEU A 116 -0.28 10.96 25.66
N LEU A 117 -0.29 12.09 26.38
CA LEU A 117 -0.77 13.39 25.88
C LEU A 117 0.26 14.15 25.01
N ASN A 118 1.47 13.62 24.85
CA ASN A 118 2.62 14.34 24.30
C ASN A 118 2.77 14.26 22.76
N GLY A 119 1.73 13.90 22.01
CA GLY A 119 1.72 14.10 20.54
C GLY A 119 2.75 13.28 19.76
N TYR A 120 3.05 12.06 20.20
CA TYR A 120 3.92 11.15 19.44
C TYR A 120 3.41 10.91 18.01
N VAL A 121 4.31 10.46 17.13
CA VAL A 121 4.06 10.20 15.69
C VAL A 121 2.70 9.54 15.46
N ASN A 122 1.78 10.27 14.81
CA ASN A 122 0.46 9.75 14.49
C ASN A 122 0.56 8.70 13.36
N LYS A 123 0.58 7.43 13.76
CA LYS A 123 0.61 6.24 12.88
C LYS A 123 -0.48 6.25 11.80
N GLN A 124 -1.58 6.98 11.99
CA GLN A 124 -2.64 7.08 10.97
C GLN A 124 -2.22 7.94 9.77
N ASN A 125 -1.34 8.92 9.99
CA ASN A 125 -0.91 9.88 8.96
C ASN A 125 0.44 9.53 8.33
N CYS A 126 1.27 8.68 8.97
CA CYS A 126 2.59 8.34 8.45
C CYS A 126 2.53 7.30 7.32
N ARG A 127 3.08 7.68 6.16
CA ARG A 127 3.18 6.84 4.96
C ARG A 127 4.57 6.97 4.34
N ILE A 128 5.08 5.86 3.78
CA ILE A 128 6.37 5.76 3.07
C ILE A 128 6.10 5.44 1.61
#